data_AF-A0A4V1QU43-F1
#
_entry.id   AF-A0A4V1QU43-F1
#
_cell.length_a   1.000
_cell.length_b   1.000
_cell.length_c   1.000
_cell.angle_alpha   90.00
_cell.angle_beta   90.00
_cell.angle_gamma   90.00
#
_symmetry.space_group_name_H-M   'P 1'
#
loop_
_entity.id
_entity.type
_entity.pdbx_description
1 polymer ?
#
loop_
_entity_poly.entity_id
_entity_poly.type
_entity_poly.pdbx_seq_one_letter_code
_entity_poly.pdbx_strand_id
1 'polypeptide(L)'
;MKVMSAEEIEKRFGITQEQLDQWEADATAGIFHGEPVGPVYYAPGYGPGRPLMFDEEMKQVGFKEPVSRIGLIDARAAQLGMKRSEYLRHLVEEDLKIAGIA
;
A
#
# COMPACT_ATOMS: atom_id res chain seq x y z
N MET A 1 9.16 24.51 10.51
CA MET A 1 8.74 23.37 11.34
C MET A 1 9.28 23.63 12.75
N LYS A 2 8.44 23.74 13.78
CA LYS A 2 8.91 23.98 15.15
C LYS A 2 9.35 22.63 15.72
N VAL A 3 10.63 22.47 16.02
CA VAL A 3 11.17 21.27 16.68
C VAL A 3 10.72 21.32 18.13
N MET A 4 10.03 20.29 18.61
CA MET A 4 9.58 20.16 19.99
C MET A 4 10.72 19.52 20.82
N SER A 5 10.86 19.91 22.09
CA SER A 5 11.79 19.24 23.00
C SER A 5 11.26 17.86 23.41
N ALA A 6 12.14 17.00 23.95
CA ALA A 6 11.75 15.69 24.46
C ALA A 6 10.62 15.79 25.51
N GLU A 7 10.76 16.69 26.48
CA GLU A 7 9.74 16.94 27.52
C GLU A 7 8.38 17.40 26.95
N GLU A 8 8.40 18.21 25.89
CA GLU A 8 7.17 18.65 25.21
C GLU A 8 6.47 17.50 24.48
N ILE A 9 7.24 16.53 23.96
CA ILE A 9 6.73 15.32 23.30
C ILE A 9 6.14 14.37 24.35
N GLU A 10 6.87 14.10 25.43
CA GLU A 10 6.40 13.23 26.52
C GLU A 10 5.08 13.75 27.10
N LYS A 11 5.00 15.05 27.39
CA LYS A 11 3.78 15.68 27.92
C LYS A 11 2.62 15.62 26.93
N ARG A 12 2.89 15.71 25.63
CA ARG A 12 1.86 15.72 24.58
C ARG A 12 1.27 14.35 24.34
N PHE A 13 2.10 13.31 24.35
CA PHE A 13 1.67 11.95 24.01
C PHE A 13 1.49 11.06 25.24
N GLY A 14 1.97 11.48 26.42
CA GLY A 14 1.93 10.70 27.65
C GLY A 14 2.82 9.46 27.60
N ILE A 15 3.87 9.49 26.77
CA ILE A 15 4.79 8.37 26.54
C ILE A 15 6.18 8.81 26.98
N THR A 16 6.80 8.09 27.91
CA THR A 16 8.16 8.39 28.38
C THR A 16 9.20 7.75 27.46
N GLN A 17 10.44 8.25 27.53
CA GLN A 17 11.55 7.68 26.80
C GLN A 17 11.81 6.21 27.16
N GLU A 18 11.72 5.83 28.44
CA GLU A 18 11.92 4.45 28.88
C GLU A 18 10.85 3.50 28.32
N GLN A 19 9.62 3.98 28.12
CA GLN A 19 8.57 3.20 27.48
C GLN A 19 8.88 2.92 26.01
N LEU A 20 9.47 3.89 25.30
CA LEU A 20 9.92 3.70 23.93
C LEU A 20 11.05 2.67 23.85
N ASP A 21 12.04 2.79 24.73
CA ASP A 21 13.17 1.86 24.79
C ASP A 21 12.69 0.42 25.07
N GLN A 22 11.72 0.27 25.98
CA GLN A 22 11.12 -1.04 26.26
C GLN A 22 10.36 -1.59 25.05
N TRP A 23 9.57 -0.75 24.36
CA TRP A 23 8.85 -1.19 23.16
C TRP A 23 9.79 -1.57 22.01
N GLU A 24 10.93 -0.89 21.88
CA GLU A 24 11.96 -1.26 20.90
C GLU A 24 12.59 -2.63 21.24
N ALA A 25 12.90 -2.86 22.52
CA ALA A 25 13.42 -4.15 22.99
C ALA A 25 12.41 -5.28 22.75
N ASP A 26 11.13 -5.05 23.08
CA ASP A 26 10.05 -6.02 22.89
C ASP A 26 9.83 -6.35 21.41
N ALA A 27 9.77 -5.32 20.54
CA ALA A 27 9.63 -5.51 19.10
C ALA A 27 10.82 -6.28 18.51
N THR A 28 12.04 -5.99 18.96
CA THR A 28 13.26 -6.72 18.55
C THR A 28 13.22 -8.18 18.99
N ALA A 29 12.64 -8.46 20.17
CA ALA A 29 12.40 -9.81 20.67
C ALA A 29 11.18 -10.51 20.04
N GLY A 30 10.43 -9.83 19.16
CA GLY A 30 9.22 -10.35 18.53
C GLY A 30 8.00 -10.38 19.44
N ILE A 31 8.02 -9.64 20.56
CA ILE A 31 6.93 -9.51 21.51
C ILE A 31 6.06 -8.31 21.09
N PHE A 32 4.86 -8.60 20.58
CA PHE A 32 3.89 -7.58 20.20
C PHE A 32 2.73 -7.60 21.20
N HIS A 33 2.61 -6.52 21.97
CA HIS A 33 1.56 -6.39 22.98
C HIS A 33 0.19 -6.13 22.34
N GLY A 34 -0.83 -6.83 22.81
CA GLY A 34 -2.21 -6.71 22.35
C GLY A 34 -2.78 -8.02 21.79
N GLU A 35 -4.10 -8.10 21.74
CA GLU A 35 -4.78 -9.22 21.10
C GLU A 35 -4.82 -8.99 19.58
N PRO A 36 -4.45 -10.00 18.74
CA PRO A 36 -4.56 -9.88 17.29
C PRO A 36 -6.00 -9.59 16.87
N VAL A 37 -6.25 -8.38 16.38
CA VAL A 37 -7.56 -7.97 15.85
C VAL A 37 -7.61 -8.19 14.34
N GLY A 38 -7.77 -9.45 13.95
CA GLY A 38 -8.06 -9.83 12.56
C GLY A 38 -7.02 -10.76 11.94
N PRO A 39 -7.33 -11.29 10.75
CA PRO A 39 -6.41 -12.17 10.04
C PRO A 39 -5.14 -11.42 9.65
N VAL A 40 -3.98 -11.98 10.00
CA VAL A 40 -2.71 -11.56 9.43
C VAL A 40 -2.71 -12.04 7.99
N TYR A 41 -3.01 -11.12 7.05
CA TYR A 41 -2.94 -11.43 5.63
C TYR A 41 -1.49 -11.73 5.25
N TYR A 42 -1.22 -13.00 4.95
CA TYR A 42 -0.03 -13.43 4.25
C TYR A 42 -0.29 -13.34 2.76
N ALA A 43 0.24 -12.31 2.12
CA ALA A 43 0.30 -12.25 0.68
C ALA A 43 1.60 -12.96 0.23
N PRO A 44 1.56 -14.06 -0.53
CA PRO A 44 2.79 -14.68 -1.03
C PRO A 44 3.64 -13.64 -1.78
N GLY A 45 4.88 -13.41 -1.32
CA GLY A 45 5.78 -12.39 -1.88
C GLY A 45 5.61 -10.95 -1.33
N TYR A 46 4.65 -10.71 -0.45
CA TYR A 46 4.50 -9.44 0.28
C TYR A 46 4.36 -9.77 1.76
N GLY A 47 5.33 -9.35 2.58
CA GLY A 47 5.41 -9.73 3.99
C GLY A 47 4.12 -9.49 4.82
N PRO A 48 4.09 -9.99 6.06
CA PRO A 48 2.90 -9.93 6.91
C PRO A 48 2.35 -8.50 7.03
N GLY A 49 1.02 -8.37 6.96
CA GLY A 49 0.32 -7.11 7.25
C GLY A 49 0.09 -6.18 6.06
N ARG A 50 0.47 -6.55 4.83
CA ARG A 50 0.06 -5.80 3.63
C ARG A 50 -1.25 -6.38 3.08
N PRO A 51 -2.36 -5.63 3.10
CA PRO A 51 -3.60 -6.08 2.48
C PRO A 51 -3.37 -6.41 1.00
N LEU A 52 -4.03 -7.46 0.52
CA LEU A 52 -4.04 -7.76 -0.90
C LEU A 52 -4.80 -6.66 -1.66
N MET A 53 -4.39 -6.39 -2.90
CA MET A 53 -5.14 -5.47 -3.77
C MET A 53 -6.46 -6.10 -4.26
N PHE A 54 -6.50 -7.44 -4.35
CA PHE A 54 -7.66 -8.26 -4.70
C PHE A 54 -7.64 -9.52 -3.84
N ASP A 55 -8.79 -10.12 -3.55
CA ASP A 55 -8.91 -11.33 -2.71
C ASP A 55 -8.41 -12.62 -3.41
N GLU A 56 -7.57 -12.49 -4.44
CA GLU A 56 -7.07 -13.59 -5.28
C GLU A 56 -5.57 -13.44 -5.59
N GLU A 57 -4.93 -14.55 -5.95
CA GLU A 57 -3.53 -14.57 -6.36
C GLU A 57 -3.32 -13.72 -7.62
N MET A 58 -2.48 -12.69 -7.53
CA MET A 58 -2.19 -11.81 -8.67
C MET A 58 -0.96 -12.28 -9.46
N LYS A 59 -1.09 -12.31 -10.79
CA LYS A 59 0.05 -12.42 -11.70
C LYS A 59 0.39 -11.07 -12.31
N GLN A 60 1.69 -10.77 -12.44
CA GLN A 60 2.13 -9.55 -13.09
C GLN A 60 1.92 -9.63 -14.60
N VAL A 61 1.17 -8.68 -15.15
CA VAL A 61 1.02 -8.49 -16.60
C VAL A 61 1.84 -7.27 -17.01
N GLY A 62 2.82 -7.47 -17.90
CA GLY A 62 3.69 -6.42 -18.40
C GLY A 62 3.83 -6.50 -19.92
N PHE A 63 3.74 -5.36 -20.60
CA PHE A 63 4.00 -5.24 -22.03
C PHE A 63 4.81 -3.97 -22.31
N LYS A 64 5.57 -3.99 -23.41
CA LYS A 64 6.44 -2.88 -23.82
C LYS A 64 5.70 -2.03 -24.84
N GLU A 65 5.79 -0.71 -24.69
CA GLU A 65 5.23 0.28 -25.60
C GLU A 65 6.28 1.34 -25.96
N PRO A 66 6.20 1.94 -27.16
CA PRO A 66 7.00 3.11 -27.48
C PRO A 66 6.73 4.25 -26.51
N VAL A 67 7.78 5.01 -26.17
CA VAL A 67 7.69 6.13 -25.21
C VAL A 67 6.65 7.18 -25.64
N SER A 68 6.55 7.45 -26.95
CA SER A 68 5.53 8.36 -27.50
C SER A 68 4.11 7.89 -27.19
N ARG A 69 3.87 6.58 -27.26
CA ARG A 69 2.57 5.97 -26.95
C ARG A 69 2.28 5.97 -25.46
N ILE A 70 3.29 5.73 -24.63
CA ILE A 70 3.17 5.87 -23.16
C ILE A 70 2.74 7.31 -22.80
N GLY A 71 3.33 8.33 -23.43
CA GLY A 71 2.95 9.72 -23.21
C GLY A 71 1.48 10.00 -23.56
N LEU A 72 0.96 9.40 -24.64
CA LEU A 72 -0.46 9.52 -24.99
C LEU A 72 -1.37 8.81 -23.98
N ILE A 73 -0.96 7.63 -23.48
CA ILE A 73 -1.68 6.89 -22.44
C ILE A 73 -1.77 7.74 -21.16
N ASP A 74 -0.66 8.35 -20.75
CA ASP A 74 -0.61 9.20 -19.56
C ASP A 74 -1.50 10.43 -19.69
N ALA A 75 -1.45 11.11 -20.84
CA ALA A 75 -2.30 12.27 -21.11
C ALA A 75 -3.79 11.88 -21.05
N ARG A 76 -4.16 10.73 -21.61
CA ARG A 76 -5.54 10.24 -21.57
C ARG A 76 -5.98 9.86 -20.16
N ALA A 77 -5.13 9.15 -19.41
CA ALA A 77 -5.40 8.79 -18.02
C ALA A 77 -5.61 10.05 -17.16
N ALA A 78 -4.76 11.07 -17.34
CA ALA A 78 -4.87 12.34 -16.63
C ALA A 78 -6.17 13.10 -16.96
N GLN A 79 -6.61 13.10 -18.24
CA GLN A 79 -7.91 13.68 -18.63
C GLN A 79 -9.10 13.02 -17.92
N LEU A 80 -8.98 11.73 -17.58
CA LEU A 80 -10.00 10.96 -16.86
C LEU A 80 -9.83 11.00 -15.34
N GLY A 81 -8.83 11.72 -14.82
CA GLY A 81 -8.52 11.76 -13.39
C GLY A 81 -7.96 10.44 -12.85
N MET A 82 -7.42 9.58 -13.72
CA MET A 82 -6.91 8.24 -13.39
C MET A 82 -5.39 8.17 -13.44
N LYS A 83 -4.80 7.24 -12.69
CA LYS A 83 -3.41 6.82 -12.89
C LYS A 83 -3.30 5.94 -14.13
N ARG A 84 -2.11 5.87 -14.76
CA ARG A 84 -1.84 4.98 -15.91
C ARG A 84 -2.32 3.55 -15.67
N SER A 85 -2.01 2.98 -14.52
CA SER A 85 -2.38 1.59 -14.19
C SER A 85 -3.89 1.40 -14.02
N GLU A 86 -4.60 2.39 -13.49
CA GLU A 86 -6.06 2.37 -13.37
C GLU A 86 -6.70 2.43 -14.75
N TYR A 87 -6.23 3.34 -15.60
CA TYR A 87 -6.70 3.47 -16.98
C TYR A 87 -6.51 2.18 -17.78
N LEU A 88 -5.33 1.56 -17.70
CA LEU A 88 -5.07 0.29 -18.41
C LEU A 88 -5.93 -0.86 -17.87
N ARG A 89 -6.14 -0.95 -16.55
CA ARG A 89 -7.05 -1.97 -15.98
C ARG A 89 -8.49 -1.75 -16.44
N HIS A 90 -8.95 -0.51 -16.44
CA HIS A 90 -10.30 -0.14 -16.88
C HIS A 90 -10.54 -0.54 -18.33
N LEU A 91 -9.60 -0.28 -19.24
CA LEU A 91 -9.72 -0.69 -20.64
C LEU A 91 -9.84 -2.21 -20.81
N VAL A 92 -9.05 -2.99 -20.06
CA VAL A 92 -9.14 -4.45 -20.09
C VAL A 92 -10.49 -4.92 -19.57
N GLU A 93 -10.97 -4.33 -18.47
CA GLU A 93 -12.28 -4.67 -17.90
C GLU A 93 -13.43 -4.33 -18.86
N GLU A 94 -13.40 -3.17 -19.51
CA GLU A 94 -14.39 -2.78 -20.52
C GLU A 94 -14.41 -3.74 -21.71
N ASP A 95 -13.24 -4.12 -22.23
CA ASP A 95 -13.11 -5.07 -23.34
C ASP A 95 -13.68 -6.45 -22.96
N LEU A 96 -13.35 -6.97 -21.79
CA LEU A 96 -13.86 -8.26 -21.31
C LEU A 96 -15.38 -8.25 -21.13
N LYS A 97 -15.96 -7.14 -20.65
CA LYS A 97 -17.42 -6.96 -20.55
C LYS A 97 -18.07 -6.93 -21.93
N ILE A 98 -17.50 -6.19 -22.89
CA ILE A 98 -17.99 -6.12 -24.26
C ILE A 98 -17.94 -7.51 -24.92
N ALA A 99 -16.89 -8.28 -24.64
CA ALA A 99 -16.74 -9.65 -25.12
C ALA A 99 -17.65 -10.67 -24.41
N GLY A 100 -18.34 -10.27 -23.33
CA GLY A 100 -19.20 -11.15 -22.52
C GLY A 100 -18.44 -12.21 -21.72
N ILE A 101 -17.17 -11.94 -21.39
CA ILE A 101 -16.29 -12.84 -20.63
C ILE A 101 -16.35 -12.53 -19.13
N ALA A 102 -16.54 -11.25 -18.77
CA ALA A 102 -16.58 -10.74 -17.41
C ALA A 102 -17.89 -10.00 -17.10
#